data_AF-H5X732-F1
#
_entry.id   AF-H5X732-F1
#
_cell.length_a   1.000
_cell.length_b   1.000
_cell.length_c   1.000
_cell.angle_alpha   90.00
_cell.angle_beta   90.00
_cell.angle_gamma   90.00
#
_symmetry.space_group_name_H-M   'P 1'
#
loop_
_entity.id
_entity.type
_entity.pdbx_description
1 polymer ?
#
loop_
_entity_poly.entity_id
_entity_poly.type
_entity_poly.pdbx_seq_one_letter_code
_entity_poly.pdbx_strand_id
1 'polypeptide(L)'
;MSSARTVVVGASHAGAQLVTSLRQEGWSGEIVLVGDESVLPYQRPPLSKAYLAGKCSLTELAIRSQDFYLKQGIECLDACVEEIDRSARQVLLSTGDRLSYDALALCTGARPRRLRAAGTQLDGVHYLRRSSDVKRIREHAIPGRRAVIVGGGYIGLETAASLRALGLDVTVLEAADRVLERVTAPEVSAFFTRVHQHEGVDVRTSASVEALVGDHRVREAVLASGELVAADLVIIGVGIEPTTELAEAAGLAVDDGILIDAHARSSDPTIVAAGDCASQDMPRYGRRIRLESVPSAVEQAKVAAATICGKDKEVTAPPWFWSDQYDLKLQIAGLNTGYDDIVLSGDPTADRDFTCYYLRKGELIAADCVNRPRDFMTTKRMLGQGTAVDMATLKQRLRCDEAGRPLTVVTTEAPPSAANKDDLDVDSVDGGGASVYHSGRR
;
A
#
# COMPACT_ATOMS: atom_id res chain seq x y z
N MET A 1 -28.43 16.49 -27.60
CA MET A 1 -28.26 15.86 -26.27
C MET A 1 -26.75 15.84 -26.03
N SER A 2 -26.24 16.38 -24.93
CA SER A 2 -24.81 16.24 -24.65
C SER A 2 -24.49 14.75 -24.48
N SER A 3 -23.31 14.33 -24.92
CA SER A 3 -22.83 12.97 -24.67
C SER A 3 -22.75 12.75 -23.15
N ALA A 4 -23.10 11.55 -22.68
CA ALA A 4 -22.95 11.22 -21.26
C ALA A 4 -21.46 11.33 -20.86
N ARG A 5 -21.16 11.78 -19.65
CA ARG A 5 -19.80 12.00 -19.16
C ARG A 5 -19.49 11.20 -17.91
N THR A 6 -18.35 10.52 -17.93
CA THR A 6 -17.76 9.92 -16.73
C THR A 6 -16.54 10.73 -16.29
N VAL A 7 -16.53 11.15 -15.03
CA VAL A 7 -15.37 11.80 -14.40
C VAL A 7 -14.67 10.79 -13.49
N VAL A 8 -13.36 10.66 -13.62
CA VAL A 8 -12.52 9.74 -12.84
C VAL A 8 -11.50 10.57 -12.07
N VAL A 9 -11.59 10.55 -10.74
CA VAL A 9 -10.73 11.33 -9.85
C VAL A 9 -9.59 10.45 -9.35
N GLY A 10 -8.36 10.77 -9.76
CA GLY A 10 -7.15 10.03 -9.39
C GLY A 10 -6.49 9.33 -10.58
N ALA A 11 -5.37 9.88 -11.03
CA ALA A 11 -4.66 9.46 -12.24
C ALA A 11 -3.52 8.46 -11.97
N SER A 12 -3.79 7.38 -11.23
CA SER A 12 -2.82 6.29 -10.98
C SER A 12 -3.38 4.93 -11.41
N HIS A 13 -2.95 3.82 -10.80
CA HIS A 13 -3.30 2.46 -11.24
C HIS A 13 -4.81 2.21 -11.39
N ALA A 14 -5.60 2.57 -10.38
CA ALA A 14 -7.05 2.39 -10.42
C ALA A 14 -7.68 3.25 -11.54
N GLY A 15 -7.44 4.56 -11.56
CA GLY A 15 -8.02 5.45 -12.57
C GLY A 15 -7.60 5.13 -14.00
N ALA A 16 -6.31 4.86 -14.24
CA ALA A 16 -5.80 4.48 -15.56
C ALA A 16 -6.38 3.14 -16.06
N GLN A 17 -6.57 2.18 -15.15
CA GLN A 17 -7.25 0.93 -15.48
C GLN A 17 -8.75 1.17 -15.73
N LEU A 18 -9.41 1.99 -14.93
CA LEU A 18 -10.85 2.26 -15.01
C LEU A 18 -11.20 2.91 -16.34
N VAL A 19 -10.48 3.97 -16.77
CA VAL A 19 -10.72 4.60 -18.08
C VAL A 19 -10.45 3.67 -19.25
N THR A 20 -9.46 2.78 -19.12
CA THR A 20 -9.21 1.72 -20.11
C THR A 20 -10.41 0.76 -20.16
N SER A 21 -10.89 0.32 -19.00
CA SER A 21 -11.98 -0.63 -18.89
C SER A 21 -13.32 -0.04 -19.31
N LEU A 22 -13.60 1.25 -19.08
CA LEU A 22 -14.81 1.90 -19.59
C LEU A 22 -14.95 1.73 -21.11
N ARG A 23 -13.87 1.98 -21.86
CA ARG A 23 -13.87 1.77 -23.31
C ARG A 23 -14.03 0.30 -23.69
N GLN A 24 -13.36 -0.62 -22.98
CA GLN A 24 -13.50 -2.06 -23.19
C GLN A 24 -14.93 -2.57 -22.90
N GLU A 25 -15.59 -1.97 -21.93
CA GLU A 25 -16.96 -2.33 -21.54
C GLU A 25 -18.02 -1.63 -22.41
N GLY A 26 -17.63 -0.74 -23.33
CA GLY A 26 -18.51 -0.13 -24.33
C GLY A 26 -19.03 1.26 -23.99
N TRP A 27 -18.45 1.96 -23.00
CA TRP A 27 -18.77 3.37 -22.75
C TRP A 27 -18.40 4.22 -23.97
N SER A 28 -19.41 4.81 -24.61
CA SER A 28 -19.24 5.71 -25.77
C SER A 28 -19.21 7.20 -25.38
N GLY A 29 -19.50 7.51 -24.12
CA GLY A 29 -19.52 8.87 -23.60
C GLY A 29 -18.14 9.52 -23.44
N GLU A 30 -18.15 10.77 -23.02
CA GLU A 30 -16.94 11.49 -22.61
C GLU A 30 -16.31 10.81 -21.37
N ILE A 31 -14.98 10.81 -21.32
CA ILE A 31 -14.21 10.35 -20.15
C ILE A 31 -13.19 11.43 -19.82
N VAL A 32 -13.27 11.94 -18.59
CA VAL A 32 -12.30 12.90 -18.05
C VAL A 32 -11.57 12.26 -16.88
N LEU A 33 -10.26 12.08 -17.01
CA LEU A 33 -9.37 11.61 -15.96
C LEU A 33 -8.67 12.81 -15.32
N VAL A 34 -8.98 13.07 -14.06
CA VAL A 34 -8.43 14.19 -13.29
C VAL A 34 -7.34 13.67 -12.36
N GLY A 35 -6.16 14.30 -12.38
CA GLY A 35 -5.03 13.97 -11.51
C GLY A 35 -4.26 15.19 -11.06
N ASP A 36 -3.71 15.13 -9.85
CA ASP A 36 -2.96 16.22 -9.20
C ASP A 36 -1.43 16.11 -9.40
N GLU A 37 -1.00 15.28 -10.35
CA GLU A 37 0.39 15.18 -10.78
C GLU A 37 0.48 15.56 -12.27
N SER A 38 1.32 16.55 -12.60
CA SER A 38 1.55 17.06 -13.96
C SER A 38 2.31 16.09 -14.88
N VAL A 39 2.01 14.80 -14.79
CA VAL A 39 2.59 13.70 -15.58
C VAL A 39 1.52 12.66 -15.90
N LEU A 40 1.71 11.90 -16.99
CA LEU A 40 0.81 10.79 -17.31
C LEU A 40 0.79 9.74 -16.18
N PRO A 41 -0.33 9.02 -15.98
CA PRO A 41 -0.39 7.91 -15.04
C PRO A 41 0.77 6.93 -15.21
N TYR A 42 1.49 6.66 -14.13
CA TYR A 42 2.70 5.84 -14.15
C TYR A 42 2.68 4.77 -13.04
N GLN A 43 3.54 3.76 -13.20
CA GLN A 43 3.68 2.67 -12.25
C GLN A 43 4.32 3.14 -10.94
N ARG A 44 3.64 2.87 -9.81
CA ARG A 44 4.15 3.18 -8.47
C ARG A 44 5.19 2.17 -7.95
N PRO A 45 5.08 0.85 -8.18
CA PRO A 45 6.02 -0.12 -7.60
C PRO A 45 7.50 0.12 -7.94
N PRO A 46 7.86 0.64 -9.13
CA PRO A 46 9.26 0.96 -9.42
C PRO A 46 9.83 2.12 -8.62
N LEU A 47 9.01 2.96 -7.96
CA LEU A 47 9.47 4.14 -7.21
C LEU A 47 10.37 3.81 -6.03
N SER A 48 10.19 2.67 -5.36
CA SER A 48 11.09 2.15 -4.31
C SER A 48 12.20 1.25 -4.86
N LYS A 49 12.20 0.97 -6.16
CA LYS A 49 13.02 -0.06 -6.83
C LYS A 49 13.86 0.55 -7.95
N ALA A 50 13.66 0.07 -9.19
CA ALA A 50 14.42 0.44 -10.38
C ALA A 50 14.42 1.95 -10.64
N TYR A 51 13.32 2.66 -10.37
CA TYR A 51 13.28 4.10 -10.52
C TYR A 51 14.16 4.76 -9.47
N LEU A 52 14.01 4.50 -8.17
CA LEU A 52 14.92 5.08 -7.17
C LEU A 52 16.39 4.82 -7.52
N ALA A 53 16.71 3.59 -7.92
CA ALA A 53 18.06 3.16 -8.32
C ALA A 53 18.57 3.75 -9.66
N GLY A 54 17.82 4.62 -10.33
CA GLY A 54 18.26 5.27 -11.57
C GLY A 54 18.22 4.38 -12.82
N LYS A 55 17.59 3.20 -12.76
CA LYS A 55 17.61 2.17 -13.83
C LYS A 55 16.49 2.33 -14.87
N CYS A 56 15.55 3.24 -14.65
CA CYS A 56 14.51 3.60 -15.62
C CYS A 56 14.11 5.08 -15.50
N SER A 57 13.50 5.59 -16.55
CA SER A 57 12.92 6.92 -16.68
C SER A 57 11.43 6.89 -16.32
N LEU A 58 10.85 8.06 -15.99
CA LEU A 58 9.43 8.16 -15.65
C LEU A 58 8.52 7.83 -16.85
N THR A 59 8.97 8.15 -18.06
CA THR A 59 8.24 7.84 -19.32
C THR A 59 8.12 6.35 -19.54
N GLU A 60 9.16 5.57 -19.26
CA GLU A 60 9.11 4.09 -19.33
C GLU A 60 8.16 3.49 -18.29
N LEU A 61 7.84 4.24 -17.24
CA LEU A 61 6.88 3.83 -16.22
C LEU A 61 5.43 4.18 -16.56
N ALA A 62 5.15 4.86 -17.67
CA ALA A 62 3.78 5.20 -18.04
C ALA A 62 2.90 3.93 -18.12
N ILE A 63 1.73 3.93 -17.46
CA ILE A 63 0.79 2.80 -17.46
C ILE A 63 0.21 2.60 -18.87
N ARG A 64 -0.01 3.72 -19.57
CA ARG A 64 -0.40 3.79 -20.99
C ARG A 64 0.37 4.92 -21.65
N SER A 65 0.63 4.80 -22.94
CA SER A 65 1.25 5.87 -23.72
C SER A 65 0.28 7.05 -23.89
N GLN A 66 0.81 8.24 -24.19
CA GLN A 66 -0.01 9.41 -24.52
C GLN A 66 -0.97 9.14 -25.69
N ASP A 67 -0.46 8.46 -26.72
CA ASP A 67 -1.23 8.01 -27.89
C ASP A 67 -2.47 7.20 -27.53
N PHE A 68 -2.41 6.39 -26.47
CA PHE A 68 -3.56 5.60 -26.03
C PHE A 68 -4.70 6.52 -25.59
N TYR A 69 -4.43 7.50 -24.72
CA TYR A 69 -5.46 8.42 -24.22
C TYR A 69 -6.08 9.23 -25.36
N LEU A 70 -5.25 9.74 -26.28
CA LEU A 70 -5.71 10.47 -27.47
C LEU A 70 -6.60 9.59 -28.36
N LYS A 71 -6.15 8.39 -28.72
CA LYS A 71 -6.91 7.47 -29.60
C LYS A 71 -8.20 6.97 -28.97
N GLN A 72 -8.25 6.89 -27.65
CA GLN A 72 -9.45 6.47 -26.90
C GLN A 72 -10.37 7.64 -26.54
N GLY A 73 -10.03 8.88 -26.92
CA GLY A 73 -10.81 10.07 -26.56
C GLY A 73 -10.99 10.20 -25.06
N ILE A 74 -9.90 10.04 -24.30
CA ILE A 74 -9.85 10.23 -22.86
C ILE A 74 -9.11 11.55 -22.60
N GLU A 75 -9.82 12.50 -21.99
CA GLU A 75 -9.23 13.78 -21.59
C GLU A 75 -8.50 13.59 -20.25
N CYS A 76 -7.23 14.00 -20.18
CA CYS A 76 -6.45 13.99 -18.94
C CYS A 76 -6.28 15.44 -18.46
N LEU A 77 -6.77 15.75 -17.27
CA LEU A 77 -6.66 17.06 -16.65
C LEU A 77 -5.67 17.04 -15.50
N ASP A 78 -4.75 17.99 -15.52
CA ASP A 78 -3.85 18.31 -14.40
C ASP A 78 -4.56 19.29 -13.47
N ALA A 79 -5.31 18.74 -12.51
CA ALA A 79 -6.11 19.49 -11.55
C ALA A 79 -6.41 18.63 -10.32
N CYS A 80 -6.72 19.29 -9.20
CA CYS A 80 -7.31 18.63 -8.05
C CYS A 80 -8.84 18.75 -8.11
N VAL A 81 -9.58 17.73 -7.67
CA VAL A 81 -11.00 17.88 -7.34
C VAL A 81 -11.08 18.32 -5.88
N GLU A 82 -11.78 19.40 -5.60
CA GLU A 82 -11.90 19.99 -4.26
C GLU A 82 -13.27 19.75 -3.62
N GLU A 83 -14.32 19.62 -4.43
CA GLU A 83 -15.70 19.43 -3.95
C GLU A 83 -16.48 18.50 -4.87
N ILE A 84 -17.40 17.72 -4.30
CA ILE A 84 -18.39 16.93 -5.03
C ILE A 84 -19.79 17.44 -4.65
N ASP A 85 -20.48 18.06 -5.58
CA ASP A 85 -21.91 18.36 -5.46
C ASP A 85 -22.71 17.20 -6.06
N ARG A 86 -23.21 16.33 -5.18
CA ARG A 86 -24.00 15.15 -5.57
C ARG A 86 -25.37 15.52 -6.13
N SER A 87 -25.94 16.64 -5.67
CA SER A 87 -27.28 17.08 -6.09
C SER A 87 -27.27 17.63 -7.51
N ALA A 88 -26.25 18.43 -7.85
CA ALA A 88 -26.03 18.95 -9.19
C ALA A 88 -25.27 17.96 -10.09
N ARG A 89 -24.73 16.87 -9.52
CA ARG A 89 -23.81 15.93 -10.17
C ARG A 89 -22.63 16.65 -10.82
N GLN A 90 -21.93 17.44 -10.02
CA GLN A 90 -20.77 18.20 -10.45
C GLN A 90 -19.59 17.98 -9.51
N VAL A 91 -18.38 18.12 -10.05
CA VAL A 91 -17.16 18.30 -9.26
C VAL A 91 -16.60 19.70 -9.48
N LEU A 92 -16.09 20.32 -8.41
CA LEU A 92 -15.33 21.56 -8.46
C LEU A 92 -13.84 21.22 -8.56
N LEU A 93 -13.16 21.80 -9.55
CA LEU A 93 -11.73 21.68 -9.71
C LEU A 93 -11.00 22.82 -8.99
N SER A 94 -9.74 22.59 -8.63
CA SER A 94 -8.84 23.61 -8.08
C SER A 94 -8.58 24.79 -9.03
N THR A 95 -8.95 24.67 -10.31
CA THR A 95 -8.94 25.78 -11.28
C THR A 95 -10.13 26.72 -11.12
N GLY A 96 -11.14 26.33 -10.33
CA GLY A 96 -12.44 27.00 -10.23
C GLY A 96 -13.49 26.48 -11.21
N ASP A 97 -13.11 25.63 -12.17
CA ASP A 97 -14.02 25.05 -13.15
C ASP A 97 -14.93 23.99 -12.52
N ARG A 98 -16.15 23.86 -13.06
CA ARG A 98 -17.10 22.80 -12.67
C ARG A 98 -17.29 21.81 -13.80
N LEU A 99 -17.16 20.52 -13.50
CA LEU A 99 -17.43 19.44 -14.43
C LEU A 99 -18.68 18.67 -13.99
N SER A 100 -19.72 18.67 -14.83
CA SER A 100 -20.87 17.78 -14.65
C SER A 100 -20.48 16.33 -14.92
N TYR A 101 -21.17 15.37 -14.31
CA TYR A 101 -20.98 13.95 -14.57
C TYR A 101 -22.32 13.21 -14.58
N ASP A 102 -22.38 12.14 -15.39
CA ASP A 102 -23.42 11.12 -15.31
C ASP A 102 -22.99 9.96 -14.41
N ALA A 103 -21.67 9.71 -14.35
CA ALA A 103 -21.04 8.79 -13.41
C ALA A 103 -19.72 9.39 -12.88
N LEU A 104 -19.44 9.14 -11.59
CA LEU A 104 -18.21 9.59 -10.93
C LEU A 104 -17.46 8.37 -10.38
N ALA A 105 -16.15 8.34 -10.59
CA ALA A 105 -15.28 7.33 -10.01
C ALA A 105 -14.23 7.97 -9.09
N LEU A 106 -14.16 7.52 -7.84
CA LEU A 106 -13.16 7.93 -6.85
C LEU A 106 -12.02 6.90 -6.82
N CYS A 107 -10.90 7.27 -7.42
CA CYS A 107 -9.66 6.51 -7.48
C CYS A 107 -8.51 7.29 -6.80
N THR A 108 -8.84 8.00 -5.71
CA THR A 108 -7.98 8.95 -4.99
C THR A 108 -6.80 8.27 -4.28
N GLY A 109 -6.87 6.95 -4.10
CA GLY A 109 -5.80 6.15 -3.55
C GLY A 109 -5.52 6.48 -2.08
N ALA A 110 -4.25 6.70 -1.76
CA ALA A 110 -3.77 6.84 -0.40
C ALA A 110 -2.52 7.73 -0.34
N ARG A 111 -2.28 8.30 0.84
CA ARG A 111 -1.14 9.15 1.17
C ARG A 111 -0.26 8.51 2.26
N PRO A 112 1.05 8.81 2.32
CA PRO A 112 1.88 8.36 3.43
C PRO A 112 1.34 8.82 4.78
N ARG A 113 1.26 7.91 5.75
CA ARG A 113 0.94 8.23 7.14
C ARG A 113 2.06 9.11 7.69
N ARG A 114 1.71 10.24 8.29
CA ARG A 114 2.70 11.17 8.85
C ARG A 114 3.23 10.64 10.18
N LEU A 115 4.56 10.59 10.32
CA LEU A 115 5.21 10.27 11.58
C LEU A 115 4.97 11.41 12.57
N ARG A 116 4.42 11.09 13.74
CA ARG A 116 4.20 12.04 14.84
C ARG A 116 5.49 12.18 15.65
N ALA A 117 6.49 12.83 15.07
CA ALA A 117 7.79 13.10 15.70
C ALA A 117 8.26 14.52 15.33
N ALA A 118 9.01 15.15 16.23
CA ALA A 118 9.64 16.44 15.94
C ALA A 118 10.69 16.29 14.82
N GLY A 119 10.86 17.36 14.02
CA GLY A 119 11.91 17.42 12.99
C GLY A 119 11.59 16.71 11.67
N THR A 120 10.36 16.24 11.47
CA THR A 120 9.93 15.60 10.20
C THR A 120 9.89 16.56 9.00
N GLN A 121 10.02 17.86 9.25
CA GLN A 121 10.11 18.94 8.27
C GLN A 121 11.56 19.34 7.89
N LEU A 122 12.57 18.74 8.53
CA LEU A 122 13.98 19.04 8.25
C LEU A 122 14.37 18.66 6.82
N ASP A 123 15.31 19.39 6.24
CA ASP A 123 15.93 19.01 4.97
C ASP A 123 16.60 17.63 5.08
N GLY A 124 16.48 16.81 4.03
CA GLY A 124 16.89 15.41 4.01
C GLY A 124 15.90 14.42 4.64
N VAL A 125 14.74 14.87 5.14
CA VAL A 125 13.65 13.99 5.59
C VAL A 125 12.60 13.86 4.50
N HIS A 126 12.30 12.63 4.08
CA HIS A 126 11.37 12.37 2.98
C HIS A 126 10.36 11.27 3.31
N TYR A 127 9.26 11.31 2.57
CA TYR A 127 8.33 10.19 2.40
C TYR A 127 8.45 9.72 0.95
N LEU A 128 7.97 8.51 0.64
CA LEU A 128 8.05 7.95 -0.71
C LEU A 128 6.65 7.56 -1.20
N ARG A 129 6.08 8.32 -2.15
CA ARG A 129 4.83 7.95 -2.85
C ARG A 129 4.76 8.44 -4.29
N ARG A 130 5.32 9.62 -4.57
CA ARG A 130 5.28 10.28 -5.88
C ARG A 130 6.66 10.28 -6.53
N SER A 131 6.70 10.42 -7.85
CA SER A 131 7.95 10.54 -8.61
C SER A 131 8.77 11.77 -8.17
N SER A 132 8.10 12.85 -7.76
CA SER A 132 8.72 14.04 -7.18
C SER A 132 9.41 13.76 -5.83
N ASP A 133 8.94 12.79 -5.06
CA ASP A 133 9.62 12.36 -3.84
C ASP A 133 10.93 11.66 -4.17
N VAL A 134 10.91 10.76 -5.17
CA VAL A 134 12.13 10.06 -5.61
C VAL A 134 13.18 11.03 -6.15
N LYS A 135 12.77 12.07 -6.89
CA LYS A 135 13.69 13.12 -7.37
C LYS A 135 14.39 13.79 -6.19
N ARG A 136 13.63 14.20 -5.17
CA ARG A 136 14.18 14.81 -3.94
C ARG A 136 15.09 13.84 -3.19
N ILE A 137 14.66 12.58 -2.98
CA ILE A 137 15.49 11.56 -2.32
C ILE A 137 16.84 11.38 -3.02
N ARG A 138 16.86 11.35 -4.36
CA ARG A 138 18.10 11.18 -5.13
C ARG A 138 19.09 12.33 -4.97
N GLU A 139 18.63 13.55 -4.66
CA GLU A 139 19.52 14.69 -4.36
C GLU A 139 20.36 14.44 -3.09
N HIS A 140 19.85 13.61 -2.17
CA HIS A 140 20.53 13.25 -0.93
C HIS A 140 21.19 11.87 -0.97
N ALA A 141 20.83 11.01 -1.94
CA ALA A 141 21.32 9.65 -2.10
C ALA A 141 22.75 9.59 -2.69
N ILE A 142 23.73 10.07 -1.91
CA ILE A 142 25.14 10.13 -2.30
C ILE A 142 25.88 8.94 -1.68
N PRO A 143 26.69 8.17 -2.44
CA PRO A 143 27.48 7.06 -1.90
C PRO A 143 28.31 7.46 -0.67
N GLY A 144 28.36 6.59 0.33
CA GLY A 144 29.03 6.80 1.63
C GLY A 144 28.27 7.67 2.63
N ARG A 145 27.09 8.20 2.29
CA ARG A 145 26.21 8.85 3.25
C ARG A 145 25.35 7.85 4.01
N ARG A 146 24.90 8.26 5.19
CA ARG A 146 24.05 7.47 6.08
C ARG A 146 22.58 7.73 5.78
N ALA A 147 21.83 6.69 5.47
CA ALA A 147 20.40 6.73 5.28
C ALA A 147 19.70 5.94 6.39
N VAL A 148 18.72 6.57 7.04
CA VAL A 148 17.84 5.92 8.00
C VAL A 148 16.47 5.71 7.38
N ILE A 149 15.99 4.46 7.40
CA ILE A 149 14.62 4.10 7.03
C ILE A 149 13.81 3.92 8.30
N VAL A 150 12.71 4.68 8.43
CA VAL A 150 11.77 4.54 9.56
C VAL A 150 10.58 3.71 9.09
N GLY A 151 10.52 2.46 9.55
CA GLY A 151 9.52 1.46 9.19
C GLY A 151 10.11 0.30 8.36
N GLY A 152 9.98 -0.93 8.87
CA GLY A 152 10.40 -2.20 8.27
C GLY A 152 9.29 -2.90 7.48
N GLY A 153 8.39 -2.13 6.85
CA GLY A 153 7.41 -2.63 5.88
C GLY A 153 8.03 -2.92 4.50
N TYR A 154 7.25 -3.46 3.55
CA TYR A 154 7.75 -3.77 2.20
C TYR A 154 8.42 -2.58 1.52
N ILE A 155 7.78 -1.40 1.53
CA ILE A 155 8.35 -0.19 0.91
C ILE A 155 9.65 0.22 1.61
N GLY A 156 9.71 0.14 2.94
CA GLY A 156 10.91 0.46 3.71
C GLY A 156 12.07 -0.45 3.34
N LEU A 157 11.84 -1.76 3.31
CA LEU A 157 12.85 -2.75 2.94
C LEU A 157 13.27 -2.64 1.46
N GLU A 158 12.35 -2.41 0.53
CA GLU A 158 12.68 -2.16 -0.88
C GLU A 158 13.55 -0.91 -1.05
N THR A 159 13.22 0.16 -0.32
CA THR A 159 13.97 1.41 -0.33
C THR A 159 15.37 1.21 0.27
N ALA A 160 15.49 0.46 1.36
CA ALA A 160 16.77 0.09 1.96
C ALA A 160 17.65 -0.65 0.96
N ALA A 161 17.11 -1.66 0.27
CA ALA A 161 17.82 -2.40 -0.77
C ALA A 161 18.31 -1.50 -1.91
N SER A 162 17.46 -0.60 -2.39
CA SER A 162 17.83 0.35 -3.45
C SER A 162 18.92 1.34 -3.01
N LEU A 163 18.85 1.88 -1.80
CA LEU A 163 19.87 2.81 -1.28
C LEU A 163 21.19 2.10 -0.97
N ARG A 164 21.16 0.86 -0.47
CA ARG A 164 22.38 0.03 -0.34
C ARG A 164 23.04 -0.20 -1.69
N ALA A 165 22.26 -0.53 -2.72
CA ALA A 165 22.79 -0.70 -4.08
C ALA A 165 23.37 0.59 -4.68
N LEU A 166 22.94 1.76 -4.19
CA LEU A 166 23.52 3.07 -4.52
C LEU A 166 24.75 3.42 -3.68
N GLY A 167 25.17 2.55 -2.75
CA GLY A 167 26.38 2.71 -1.94
C GLY A 167 26.23 3.55 -0.67
N LEU A 168 24.99 3.76 -0.19
CA LEU A 168 24.75 4.44 1.10
C LEU A 168 24.84 3.46 2.26
N ASP A 169 25.26 3.92 3.43
CA ASP A 169 25.18 3.21 4.71
C ASP A 169 23.76 3.26 5.25
N VAL A 170 23.05 2.11 5.24
CA VAL A 170 21.61 2.09 5.53
C VAL A 170 21.34 1.45 6.88
N THR A 171 20.57 2.15 7.71
CA THR A 171 19.95 1.61 8.92
C THR A 171 18.43 1.56 8.74
N VAL A 172 17.80 0.44 9.07
CA VAL A 172 16.34 0.29 9.14
C VAL A 172 15.93 0.26 10.60
N LEU A 173 15.03 1.15 10.99
CA LEU A 173 14.44 1.24 12.33
C LEU A 173 12.99 0.76 12.25
N GLU A 174 12.68 -0.34 12.91
CA GLU A 174 11.34 -0.91 13.04
C GLU A 174 10.89 -0.83 14.49
N ALA A 175 9.70 -0.29 14.73
CA ALA A 175 9.14 -0.14 16.06
C ALA A 175 8.64 -1.47 16.64
N ALA A 176 8.17 -2.38 15.78
CA ALA A 176 7.78 -3.74 16.13
C ALA A 176 8.99 -4.64 16.45
N ASP A 177 8.75 -5.80 17.04
CA ASP A 177 9.82 -6.74 17.44
C ASP A 177 10.49 -7.40 16.24
N ARG A 178 9.83 -7.37 15.07
CA ARG A 178 10.34 -7.89 13.80
C ARG A 178 9.84 -7.07 12.61
N VAL A 179 10.62 -7.04 11.53
CA VAL A 179 10.19 -6.48 10.25
C VAL A 179 8.99 -7.24 9.69
N LEU A 180 8.13 -6.57 8.92
CA LEU A 180 6.94 -7.18 8.30
C LEU A 180 5.96 -7.85 9.30
N GLU A 181 6.00 -7.49 10.59
CA GLU A 181 5.26 -8.20 11.65
C GLU A 181 3.78 -8.43 11.35
N ARG A 182 3.11 -7.38 10.85
CA ARG A 182 1.67 -7.38 10.58
C ARG A 182 1.24 -8.27 9.41
N VAL A 183 2.19 -8.64 8.54
CA VAL A 183 1.89 -9.23 7.23
C VAL A 183 2.61 -10.55 6.98
N THR A 184 3.50 -11.01 7.87
CA THR A 184 4.18 -12.30 7.72
C THR A 184 4.29 -13.08 9.04
N ALA A 185 4.62 -14.37 8.94
CA ALA A 185 5.08 -15.18 10.07
C ALA A 185 6.51 -14.79 10.51
N PRO A 186 6.92 -15.13 11.75
CA PRO A 186 8.27 -14.85 12.27
C PRO A 186 9.42 -15.36 11.38
N GLU A 187 9.26 -16.52 10.76
CA GLU A 187 10.27 -17.16 9.92
C GLU A 187 10.54 -16.36 8.65
N VAL A 188 9.50 -15.77 8.06
CA VAL A 188 9.63 -14.89 6.90
C VAL A 188 10.28 -13.56 7.31
N SER A 189 9.95 -13.03 8.49
CA SER A 189 10.62 -11.83 9.02
C SER A 189 12.10 -12.06 9.29
N ALA A 190 12.45 -13.20 9.89
CA ALA A 190 13.82 -13.60 10.15
C ALA A 190 14.61 -13.78 8.84
N PHE A 191 13.98 -14.37 7.83
CA PHE A 191 14.53 -14.47 6.48
C PHE A 191 14.90 -13.10 5.90
N PHE A 192 13.96 -12.15 5.87
CA PHE A 192 14.23 -10.82 5.31
C PHE A 192 15.28 -10.06 6.13
N THR A 193 15.23 -10.15 7.46
CA THR A 193 16.23 -9.54 8.35
C THR A 193 17.63 -10.05 8.02
N ARG A 194 17.81 -11.38 7.95
CA ARG A 194 19.07 -12.04 7.60
C ARG A 194 19.59 -11.58 6.25
N VAL A 195 18.74 -11.55 5.22
CA VAL A 195 19.15 -11.12 3.88
C VAL A 195 19.59 -9.67 3.88
N HIS A 196 18.80 -8.75 4.46
CA HIS A 196 19.17 -7.34 4.53
C HIS A 196 20.49 -7.11 5.29
N GLN A 197 20.70 -7.81 6.41
CA GLN A 197 21.96 -7.75 7.16
C GLN A 197 23.14 -8.29 6.35
N HIS A 198 22.96 -9.38 5.60
CA HIS A 198 23.98 -9.92 4.70
C HIS A 198 24.35 -8.93 3.58
N GLU A 199 23.39 -8.13 3.09
CA GLU A 199 23.63 -7.04 2.12
C GLU A 199 24.18 -5.75 2.78
N GLY A 200 24.46 -5.80 4.09
CA GLY A 200 25.10 -4.74 4.85
C GLY A 200 24.14 -3.66 5.37
N VAL A 201 22.84 -3.95 5.48
CA VAL A 201 21.88 -3.08 6.19
C VAL A 201 21.96 -3.35 7.69
N ASP A 202 22.04 -2.29 8.49
CA ASP A 202 21.85 -2.37 9.94
C ASP A 202 20.34 -2.37 10.25
N VAL A 203 19.78 -3.54 10.56
CA VAL A 203 18.35 -3.68 10.89
C VAL A 203 18.18 -3.70 12.40
N ARG A 204 17.42 -2.72 12.93
CA ARG A 204 17.11 -2.59 14.36
C ARG A 204 15.61 -2.66 14.58
N THR A 205 15.16 -3.67 15.30
CA THR A 205 13.77 -3.85 15.71
C THR A 205 13.56 -3.36 17.14
N SER A 206 12.30 -3.24 17.56
CA SER A 206 11.91 -2.60 18.83
C SER A 206 12.53 -1.20 18.99
N ALA A 207 12.74 -0.50 17.87
CA ALA A 207 13.46 0.77 17.75
C ALA A 207 12.51 1.88 17.28
N SER A 208 11.78 2.47 18.22
CA SER A 208 10.87 3.59 17.95
C SER A 208 11.60 4.92 17.85
N VAL A 209 11.35 5.68 16.77
CA VAL A 209 11.87 7.04 16.60
C VAL A 209 11.00 8.04 17.36
N GLU A 210 11.62 8.81 18.26
CA GLU A 210 10.96 9.86 19.05
C GLU A 210 11.10 11.24 18.39
N ALA A 211 12.28 11.54 17.84
CA ALA A 211 12.55 12.81 17.16
C ALA A 211 13.60 12.66 16.05
N LEU A 212 13.57 13.58 15.10
CA LEU A 212 14.64 13.80 14.14
C LEU A 212 15.30 15.14 14.48
N VAL A 213 16.61 15.16 14.61
CA VAL A 213 17.35 16.35 15.06
C VAL A 213 18.40 16.79 14.06
N GLY A 214 18.63 18.11 14.06
CA GLY A 214 19.54 18.79 13.17
C GLY A 214 19.27 20.29 13.19
N ASP A 215 20.12 21.07 12.52
CA ASP A 215 19.94 22.52 12.42
C ASP A 215 18.87 22.81 11.33
N HIS A 216 19.30 23.00 10.08
CA HIS A 216 18.40 23.14 8.93
C HIS A 216 18.12 21.82 8.21
N ARG A 217 18.98 20.82 8.43
CA ARG A 217 18.94 19.49 7.82
C ARG A 217 19.12 18.43 8.89
N VAL A 218 18.52 17.27 8.66
CA VAL A 218 18.67 16.13 9.57
C VAL A 218 20.15 15.74 9.72
N ARG A 219 20.52 15.40 10.95
CA ARG A 219 21.82 14.83 11.31
C ARG A 219 21.68 13.50 12.04
N GLU A 220 20.60 13.33 12.81
CA GLU A 220 20.40 12.17 13.67
C GLU A 220 18.91 11.88 13.86
N ALA A 221 18.58 10.60 14.06
CA ALA A 221 17.31 10.14 14.60
C ALA A 221 17.51 9.78 16.08
N VAL A 222 16.64 10.30 16.94
CA VAL A 222 16.60 10.00 18.37
C VAL A 222 15.60 8.88 18.58
N LEU A 223 16.05 7.76 19.14
CA LEU A 223 15.17 6.66 19.53
C LEU A 223 14.56 6.93 20.90
N ALA A 224 13.40 6.32 21.17
CA ALA A 224 12.73 6.39 22.47
C ALA A 224 13.57 5.82 23.64
N SER A 225 14.62 5.04 23.33
CA SER A 225 15.62 4.59 24.30
C SER A 225 16.63 5.68 24.70
N GLY A 226 16.64 6.82 24.00
CA GLY A 226 17.65 7.87 24.09
C GLY A 226 18.86 7.66 23.19
N GLU A 227 18.93 6.54 22.44
CA GLU A 227 20.01 6.30 21.48
C GLU A 227 19.92 7.27 20.29
N LEU A 228 21.08 7.74 19.82
CA LEU A 228 21.22 8.59 18.65
C LEU A 228 21.74 7.78 17.46
N VAL A 229 20.99 7.78 16.35
CA VAL A 229 21.35 7.12 15.09
C VAL A 229 21.65 8.19 14.05
N ALA A 230 22.91 8.29 13.63
CA ALA A 230 23.29 9.34 12.69
C ALA A 230 22.71 9.12 11.28
N ALA A 231 22.21 10.20 10.67
CA ALA A 231 21.49 10.18 9.41
C ALA A 231 21.75 11.44 8.58
N ASP A 232 22.13 11.28 7.32
CA ASP A 232 22.23 12.37 6.34
C ASP A 232 20.99 12.45 5.43
N LEU A 233 20.22 11.37 5.41
CA LEU A 233 18.97 11.14 4.68
C LEU A 233 18.04 10.28 5.57
N VAL A 234 16.77 10.67 5.71
CA VAL A 234 15.75 9.88 6.40
C VAL A 234 14.59 9.61 5.45
N ILE A 235 14.14 8.37 5.35
CA ILE A 235 12.94 8.00 4.60
C ILE A 235 11.93 7.37 5.55
N ILE A 236 10.76 7.97 5.64
CA ILE A 236 9.66 7.56 6.51
C ILE A 236 8.68 6.71 5.72
N GLY A 237 8.50 5.46 6.16
CA GLY A 237 7.64 4.44 5.55
C GLY A 237 6.80 3.69 6.58
N VAL A 238 6.06 4.42 7.41
CA VAL A 238 5.27 3.88 8.54
C VAL A 238 3.82 3.53 8.19
N GLY A 239 3.55 3.27 6.91
CA GLY A 239 2.23 2.96 6.36
C GLY A 239 1.59 4.12 5.59
N ILE A 240 0.37 3.90 5.12
CA ILE A 240 -0.42 4.88 4.37
C ILE A 240 -1.81 5.03 5.00
N GLU A 241 -2.53 6.06 4.58
CA GLU A 241 -3.92 6.34 4.93
C GLU A 241 -4.71 6.57 3.64
N PRO A 242 -5.95 6.06 3.52
CA PRO A 242 -6.75 6.31 2.35
C PRO A 242 -7.06 7.80 2.20
N THR A 243 -7.20 8.26 0.96
CA THR A 243 -7.59 9.65 0.65
C THR A 243 -9.11 9.71 0.52
N THR A 244 -9.81 9.95 1.62
CA THR A 244 -11.28 9.86 1.75
C THR A 244 -11.98 11.21 1.87
N GLU A 245 -11.23 12.31 1.98
CA GLU A 245 -11.76 13.62 2.36
C GLU A 245 -12.87 14.10 1.42
N LEU A 246 -12.72 13.87 0.11
CA LEU A 246 -13.76 14.20 -0.88
C LEU A 246 -15.05 13.40 -0.68
N ALA A 247 -14.93 12.12 -0.34
CA ALA A 247 -16.07 11.24 -0.12
C ALA A 247 -16.80 11.61 1.18
N GLU A 248 -16.05 11.85 2.25
CA GLU A 248 -16.58 12.30 3.55
C GLU A 248 -17.32 13.62 3.43
N ALA A 249 -16.70 14.62 2.78
CA ALA A 249 -17.31 15.93 2.55
C ALA A 249 -18.58 15.85 1.70
N ALA A 250 -18.65 14.89 0.76
CA ALA A 250 -19.85 14.63 -0.03
C ALA A 250 -20.91 13.78 0.70
N GLY A 251 -20.66 13.40 1.96
CA GLY A 251 -21.57 12.57 2.75
C GLY A 251 -21.69 11.14 2.24
N LEU A 252 -20.62 10.59 1.66
CA LEU A 252 -20.51 9.15 1.37
C LEU A 252 -20.09 8.39 2.63
N ALA A 253 -20.49 7.12 2.71
CA ALA A 253 -20.10 6.25 3.81
C ALA A 253 -18.60 5.92 3.72
N VAL A 254 -17.88 6.16 4.81
CA VAL A 254 -16.43 5.96 4.93
C VAL A 254 -16.13 5.28 6.26
N ASP A 255 -15.30 4.23 6.21
CA ASP A 255 -14.75 3.53 7.37
C ASP A 255 -13.50 2.77 6.93
N ASP A 256 -12.33 3.24 7.38
CA ASP A 256 -11.01 2.89 6.86
C ASP A 256 -11.00 2.82 5.31
N GLY A 257 -11.46 3.90 4.66
CA GLY A 257 -11.65 3.98 3.21
C GLY A 257 -13.12 4.20 2.80
N ILE A 258 -13.33 4.58 1.55
CA ILE A 258 -14.65 4.75 0.93
C ILE A 258 -15.31 3.38 0.87
N LEU A 259 -16.45 3.24 1.54
CA LEU A 259 -17.17 1.97 1.58
C LEU A 259 -17.73 1.66 0.20
N ILE A 260 -17.42 0.46 -0.30
CA ILE A 260 -17.95 -0.07 -1.54
C ILE A 260 -18.60 -1.43 -1.37
N ASP A 261 -19.61 -1.70 -2.19
CA ASP A 261 -20.19 -3.03 -2.31
C ASP A 261 -19.41 -3.93 -3.29
N ALA A 262 -19.90 -5.15 -3.53
CA ALA A 262 -19.27 -6.11 -4.44
C ALA A 262 -19.15 -5.62 -5.89
N HIS A 263 -19.99 -4.65 -6.29
CA HIS A 263 -20.02 -4.01 -7.60
C HIS A 263 -19.22 -2.69 -7.63
N ALA A 264 -18.40 -2.44 -6.60
CA ALA A 264 -17.59 -1.23 -6.43
C ALA A 264 -18.41 0.08 -6.29
N ARG A 265 -19.72 0.00 -5.98
CA ARG A 265 -20.56 1.18 -5.76
C ARG A 265 -20.38 1.71 -4.34
N SER A 266 -20.31 3.03 -4.21
CA SER A 266 -20.37 3.71 -2.92
C SER A 266 -21.81 3.74 -2.37
N SER A 267 -22.02 4.44 -1.24
CA SER A 267 -23.37 4.74 -0.73
C SER A 267 -24.23 5.61 -1.66
N ASP A 268 -23.62 6.22 -2.68
CA ASP A 268 -24.33 6.82 -3.81
C ASP A 268 -24.23 5.89 -5.04
N PRO A 269 -25.35 5.43 -5.62
CA PRO A 269 -25.33 4.46 -6.73
C PRO A 269 -24.73 5.02 -8.03
N THR A 270 -24.57 6.35 -8.13
CA THR A 270 -23.93 7.00 -9.29
C THR A 270 -22.42 7.18 -9.12
N ILE A 271 -21.89 6.85 -7.95
CA ILE A 271 -20.48 7.02 -7.58
C ILE A 271 -19.87 5.66 -7.24
N VAL A 272 -18.80 5.30 -7.96
CA VAL A 272 -17.99 4.11 -7.69
C VAL A 272 -16.64 4.49 -7.06
N ALA A 273 -15.98 3.57 -6.37
CA ALA A 273 -14.61 3.78 -5.90
C ALA A 273 -13.72 2.55 -6.13
N ALA A 274 -12.41 2.77 -6.33
CA ALA A 274 -11.46 1.70 -6.60
C ALA A 274 -10.02 2.08 -6.22
N GLY A 275 -9.22 1.08 -5.83
CA GLY A 275 -7.83 1.21 -5.41
C GLY A 275 -7.67 1.43 -3.91
N ASP A 276 -6.52 1.94 -3.50
CA ASP A 276 -6.14 2.06 -2.08
C ASP A 276 -7.12 2.88 -1.23
N CYS A 277 -8.02 3.68 -1.83
CA CYS A 277 -9.05 4.44 -1.12
C CYS A 277 -10.31 3.62 -0.80
N ALA A 278 -10.50 2.44 -1.40
CA ALA A 278 -11.75 1.70 -1.34
C ALA A 278 -11.69 0.58 -0.29
N SER A 279 -12.73 0.50 0.54
CA SER A 279 -12.88 -0.48 1.61
C SER A 279 -14.12 -1.33 1.35
N GLN A 280 -13.96 -2.65 1.38
CA GLN A 280 -14.99 -3.59 0.92
C GLN A 280 -15.18 -4.71 1.95
N ASP A 281 -16.43 -5.07 2.21
CA ASP A 281 -16.75 -6.30 2.92
C ASP A 281 -16.42 -7.50 2.02
N MET A 282 -15.51 -8.37 2.48
CA MET A 282 -15.10 -9.56 1.73
C MET A 282 -15.62 -10.82 2.44
N PRO A 283 -16.73 -11.43 1.99
CA PRO A 283 -17.37 -12.56 2.66
C PRO A 283 -16.43 -13.73 2.95
N ARG A 284 -15.51 -14.02 2.03
CA ARG A 284 -14.47 -15.06 2.18
C ARG A 284 -13.62 -14.87 3.44
N TYR A 285 -13.39 -13.63 3.86
CA TYR A 285 -12.58 -13.28 5.03
C TYR A 285 -13.44 -12.90 6.24
N GLY A 286 -14.78 -12.85 6.08
CA GLY A 286 -15.71 -12.53 7.16
C GLY A 286 -15.54 -11.14 7.76
N ARG A 287 -14.91 -10.21 7.03
CA ARG A 287 -14.63 -8.85 7.50
C ARG A 287 -14.49 -7.86 6.36
N ARG A 288 -14.52 -6.58 6.72
CA ARG A 288 -14.11 -5.46 5.88
C ARG A 288 -12.61 -5.47 5.64
N ILE A 289 -12.20 -5.18 4.41
CA ILE A 289 -10.81 -5.14 4.00
C ILE A 289 -10.60 -3.97 3.06
N ARG A 290 -9.56 -3.19 3.34
CA ARG A 290 -8.94 -2.27 2.39
C ARG A 290 -7.62 -2.87 1.92
N LEU A 291 -7.43 -2.93 0.60
CA LEU A 291 -6.26 -3.55 -0.02
C LEU A 291 -5.42 -2.49 -0.73
N GLU A 292 -4.12 -2.49 -0.44
CA GLU A 292 -3.16 -1.51 -0.94
C GLU A 292 -2.23 -2.15 -1.97
N SER A 293 -2.82 -2.69 -3.05
CA SER A 293 -2.07 -3.45 -4.06
C SER A 293 -2.50 -3.10 -5.48
N VAL A 294 -1.52 -3.10 -6.39
CA VAL A 294 -1.79 -2.92 -7.83
C VAL A 294 -2.84 -3.93 -8.35
N PRO A 295 -2.79 -5.23 -7.99
CA PRO A 295 -3.80 -6.16 -8.48
C PRO A 295 -5.20 -5.88 -7.95
N SER A 296 -5.33 -5.44 -6.68
CA SER A 296 -6.62 -5.04 -6.14
C SER A 296 -7.15 -3.79 -6.83
N ALA A 297 -6.32 -2.76 -7.01
CA ALA A 297 -6.69 -1.54 -7.73
C ALA A 297 -7.16 -1.83 -9.17
N VAL A 298 -6.47 -2.74 -9.87
CA VAL A 298 -6.84 -3.17 -11.23
C VAL A 298 -8.16 -3.93 -11.25
N GLU A 299 -8.38 -4.82 -10.28
CA GLU A 299 -9.61 -5.63 -10.23
C GLU A 299 -10.83 -4.78 -9.89
N GLN A 300 -10.73 -3.96 -8.84
CA GLN A 300 -11.80 -3.03 -8.46
C GLN A 300 -12.09 -2.04 -9.59
N ALA A 301 -11.09 -1.53 -10.29
CA ALA A 301 -11.28 -0.62 -11.43
C ALA A 301 -12.02 -1.26 -12.60
N LYS A 302 -11.78 -2.55 -12.89
CA LYS A 302 -12.52 -3.29 -13.93
C LYS A 302 -13.99 -3.47 -13.54
N VAL A 303 -14.25 -3.81 -12.28
CA VAL A 303 -15.61 -3.96 -11.77
C VAL A 303 -16.34 -2.61 -11.76
N ALA A 304 -15.71 -1.56 -11.26
CA ALA A 304 -16.25 -0.20 -11.28
C ALA A 304 -16.63 0.26 -12.70
N ALA A 305 -15.77 0.02 -13.70
CA ALA A 305 -16.08 0.32 -15.09
C ALA A 305 -17.25 -0.50 -15.64
N ALA A 306 -17.35 -1.79 -15.30
CA ALA A 306 -18.46 -2.65 -15.68
C ALA A 306 -19.78 -2.15 -15.06
N THR A 307 -19.76 -1.75 -13.79
CA THR A 307 -20.89 -1.17 -13.07
C THR A 307 -21.37 0.12 -13.72
N ILE A 308 -20.47 1.04 -14.07
CA ILE A 308 -20.83 2.28 -14.81
C ILE A 308 -21.50 1.95 -16.15
N CYS A 309 -21.04 0.89 -16.82
CA CYS A 309 -21.63 0.41 -18.08
C CYS A 309 -22.87 -0.47 -17.91
N GLY A 310 -23.42 -0.60 -16.69
CA GLY A 310 -24.62 -1.39 -16.42
C GLY A 310 -24.44 -2.91 -16.54
N LYS A 311 -23.21 -3.41 -16.39
CA LYS A 311 -22.89 -4.84 -16.44
C LYS A 311 -22.75 -5.42 -15.04
N ASP A 312 -23.20 -6.67 -14.88
CA ASP A 312 -23.12 -7.39 -13.62
C ASP A 312 -21.76 -8.09 -13.48
N LYS A 313 -20.89 -7.50 -12.65
CA LYS A 313 -19.58 -8.07 -12.26
C LYS A 313 -19.31 -7.75 -10.80
N GLU A 314 -18.68 -8.71 -10.11
CA GLU A 314 -18.33 -8.57 -8.70
C GLU A 314 -16.82 -8.73 -8.47
N VAL A 315 -16.29 -8.03 -7.47
CA VAL A 315 -14.90 -8.21 -7.01
C VAL A 315 -14.80 -9.55 -6.27
N THR A 316 -14.30 -10.57 -6.96
CA THR A 316 -14.22 -11.95 -6.44
C THR A 316 -12.82 -12.54 -6.44
N ALA A 317 -11.86 -11.88 -7.11
CA ALA A 317 -10.50 -12.39 -7.23
C ALA A 317 -9.80 -12.46 -5.86
N PRO A 318 -9.11 -13.57 -5.54
CA PRO A 318 -8.30 -13.64 -4.33
C PRO A 318 -7.22 -12.54 -4.31
N PRO A 319 -7.03 -11.83 -3.19
CA PRO A 319 -5.96 -10.87 -3.01
C PRO A 319 -4.60 -11.49 -3.29
N TRP A 320 -3.73 -10.72 -3.92
CA TRP A 320 -2.33 -11.08 -4.09
C TRP A 320 -1.47 -9.81 -4.24
N PHE A 321 -0.20 -9.92 -3.92
CA PHE A 321 0.79 -8.84 -3.92
C PHE A 321 2.17 -9.37 -4.28
N TRP A 322 3.13 -8.48 -4.55
CA TRP A 322 4.53 -8.84 -4.71
C TRP A 322 5.46 -7.77 -4.17
N SER A 323 6.67 -8.18 -3.78
CA SER A 323 7.76 -7.29 -3.42
C SER A 323 9.05 -7.80 -4.05
N ASP A 324 9.84 -6.88 -4.60
CA ASP A 324 11.15 -7.20 -5.19
C ASP A 324 12.23 -6.50 -4.38
N GLN A 325 13.14 -7.27 -3.78
CA GLN A 325 14.22 -6.78 -2.92
C GLN A 325 15.49 -7.53 -3.26
N TYR A 326 16.52 -6.85 -3.76
CA TYR A 326 17.71 -7.50 -4.31
C TYR A 326 17.36 -8.47 -5.47
N ASP A 327 17.83 -9.70 -5.39
CA ASP A 327 17.48 -10.84 -6.26
C ASP A 327 16.24 -11.62 -5.77
N LEU A 328 15.57 -11.15 -4.71
CA LEU A 328 14.40 -11.81 -4.14
C LEU A 328 13.13 -11.29 -4.80
N LYS A 329 12.35 -12.23 -5.34
CA LYS A 329 10.99 -12.00 -5.79
C LYS A 329 10.01 -12.68 -4.83
N LEU A 330 9.42 -11.89 -3.94
CA LEU A 330 8.33 -12.34 -3.08
C LEU A 330 7.00 -12.19 -3.80
N GLN A 331 6.21 -13.25 -3.86
CA GLN A 331 4.83 -13.23 -4.34
C GLN A 331 3.90 -13.79 -3.26
N ILE A 332 2.90 -13.01 -2.89
CA ILE A 332 1.95 -13.32 -1.82
C ILE A 332 0.61 -13.67 -2.45
N ALA A 333 0.03 -14.83 -2.10
CA ALA A 333 -1.31 -15.22 -2.49
C ALA A 333 -2.21 -15.34 -1.25
N GLY A 334 -3.37 -14.69 -1.24
CA GLY A 334 -4.29 -14.69 -0.11
C GLY A 334 -3.94 -13.67 0.97
N LEU A 335 -4.59 -13.81 2.13
CA LEU A 335 -4.36 -12.99 3.32
C LEU A 335 -4.15 -13.95 4.49
N ASN A 336 -3.04 -13.77 5.22
CA ASN A 336 -2.67 -14.66 6.31
C ASN A 336 -3.33 -14.29 7.65
N THR A 337 -4.13 -13.23 7.73
CA THR A 337 -4.68 -12.80 9.02
C THR A 337 -5.50 -13.91 9.70
N GLY A 338 -5.13 -14.23 10.94
CA GLY A 338 -5.79 -15.26 11.74
C GLY A 338 -5.30 -16.68 11.48
N TYR A 339 -4.14 -16.85 10.84
CA TYR A 339 -3.46 -18.14 10.77
C TYR A 339 -3.12 -18.67 12.18
N ASP A 340 -3.10 -19.99 12.34
CA ASP A 340 -2.70 -20.70 13.56
C ASP A 340 -1.53 -21.66 13.34
N ASP A 341 -1.27 -22.06 12.09
CA ASP A 341 -0.14 -22.92 11.71
C ASP A 341 0.54 -22.44 10.43
N ILE A 342 1.81 -22.82 10.24
CA ILE A 342 2.51 -22.65 8.97
C ILE A 342 3.17 -23.95 8.48
N VAL A 343 3.41 -24.01 7.16
CA VAL A 343 4.23 -25.04 6.52
C VAL A 343 5.28 -24.36 5.66
N LEU A 344 6.54 -24.73 5.89
CA LEU A 344 7.68 -24.28 5.11
C LEU A 344 8.04 -25.32 4.04
N SER A 345 8.26 -24.83 2.83
CA SER A 345 8.83 -25.58 1.70
C SER A 345 10.16 -24.93 1.32
N GLY A 346 11.28 -25.62 1.60
CA GLY A 346 12.63 -25.04 1.56
C GLY A 346 13.12 -24.59 2.93
N ASP A 347 14.36 -24.07 3.00
CA ASP A 347 15.00 -23.65 4.25
C ASP A 347 15.26 -22.13 4.26
N PRO A 348 14.38 -21.33 4.90
CA PRO A 348 14.55 -19.88 4.99
C PRO A 348 15.71 -19.42 5.89
N THR A 349 16.43 -20.34 6.56
CA THR A 349 17.59 -20.03 7.39
C THR A 349 18.92 -20.16 6.65
N ALA A 350 18.91 -20.89 5.53
CA ALA A 350 20.07 -21.10 4.66
C ALA A 350 19.87 -20.51 3.26
N ASP A 351 18.72 -20.75 2.63
CA ASP A 351 18.50 -20.44 1.22
C ASP A 351 17.96 -19.03 0.97
N ARG A 352 17.90 -18.62 -0.31
CA ARG A 352 17.21 -17.42 -0.82
C ARG A 352 15.93 -17.79 -1.61
N ASP A 353 15.42 -19.00 -1.45
CA ASP A 353 14.19 -19.49 -2.07
C ASP A 353 13.40 -20.44 -1.15
N PHE A 354 12.16 -20.09 -0.84
CA PHE A 354 11.27 -20.92 -0.02
C PHE A 354 9.82 -20.48 -0.20
N THR A 355 8.89 -21.31 0.27
CA THR A 355 7.49 -20.92 0.42
C THR A 355 7.03 -21.13 1.85
N CYS A 356 6.37 -20.12 2.43
CA CYS A 356 5.64 -20.23 3.68
C CYS A 356 4.13 -20.28 3.40
N TYR A 357 3.51 -21.43 3.64
CA TYR A 357 2.06 -21.61 3.56
C TYR A 357 1.43 -21.33 4.91
N TYR A 358 0.38 -20.51 4.94
CA TYR A 358 -0.35 -20.15 6.16
C TYR A 358 -1.66 -20.94 6.24
N LEU A 359 -1.92 -21.51 7.39
CA LEU A 359 -3.11 -22.29 7.66
C LEU A 359 -3.94 -21.72 8.80
N ARG A 360 -5.25 -21.94 8.71
CA ARG A 360 -6.20 -21.67 9.79
C ARG A 360 -7.06 -22.91 10.00
N LYS A 361 -7.02 -23.49 11.19
CA LYS A 361 -7.75 -24.73 11.53
C LYS A 361 -7.46 -25.86 10.52
N GLY A 362 -6.21 -25.96 10.07
CA GLY A 362 -5.76 -26.96 9.10
C GLY A 362 -6.09 -26.68 7.62
N GLU A 363 -6.68 -25.53 7.29
CA GLU A 363 -7.00 -25.12 5.91
C GLU A 363 -6.06 -24.00 5.42
N LEU A 364 -5.60 -24.09 4.17
CA LEU A 364 -4.76 -23.08 3.53
C LEU A 364 -5.52 -21.75 3.33
N ILE A 365 -4.96 -20.65 3.86
CA ILE A 365 -5.54 -19.30 3.70
C ILE A 365 -4.63 -18.34 2.92
N ALA A 366 -3.31 -18.56 2.93
CA ALA A 366 -2.36 -17.75 2.19
C ALA A 366 -1.02 -18.47 1.94
N ALA A 367 -0.17 -17.89 1.08
CA ALA A 367 1.23 -18.27 0.99
C ALA A 367 2.13 -17.08 0.61
N ASP A 368 3.32 -17.05 1.21
CA ASP A 368 4.44 -16.19 0.82
C ASP A 368 5.46 -17.04 0.04
N CYS A 369 5.61 -16.77 -1.25
CA CYS A 369 6.49 -17.52 -2.13
C CYS A 369 7.70 -16.66 -2.54
N VAL A 370 8.89 -16.96 -2.02
CA VAL A 370 10.14 -16.26 -2.35
C VAL A 370 10.87 -17.05 -3.42
N ASN A 371 11.02 -16.47 -4.62
CA ASN A 371 11.66 -17.10 -5.77
C ASN A 371 11.03 -18.44 -6.21
N ARG A 372 9.76 -18.67 -5.83
CA ARG A 372 8.97 -19.88 -6.15
C ARG A 372 7.68 -19.54 -6.92
N PRO A 373 7.76 -19.11 -8.19
CA PRO A 373 6.59 -18.68 -8.96
C PRO A 373 5.57 -19.80 -9.22
N ARG A 374 6.01 -21.07 -9.27
CA ARG A 374 5.12 -22.23 -9.43
C ARG A 374 4.24 -22.45 -8.21
N ASP A 375 4.80 -22.33 -7.01
CA ASP A 375 4.08 -22.40 -5.75
C ASP A 375 3.04 -21.30 -5.69
N PHE A 376 3.44 -20.05 -5.98
CA PHE A 376 2.52 -18.91 -6.02
C PHE A 376 1.32 -19.16 -6.94
N MET A 377 1.56 -19.59 -8.18
CA MET A 377 0.49 -19.83 -9.16
C MET A 377 -0.43 -20.99 -8.72
N THR A 378 0.13 -22.00 -8.08
CA THR A 378 -0.63 -23.16 -7.57
C THR A 378 -1.50 -22.76 -6.39
N THR A 379 -0.94 -22.05 -5.41
CA THR A 379 -1.67 -21.50 -4.25
C THR A 379 -2.77 -20.54 -4.69
N LYS A 380 -2.47 -19.60 -5.60
CA LYS A 380 -3.47 -18.66 -6.11
C LYS A 380 -4.65 -19.37 -6.78
N ARG A 381 -4.39 -20.46 -7.52
CA ARG A 381 -5.46 -21.30 -8.11
C ARG A 381 -6.29 -22.00 -7.03
N MET A 382 -5.64 -22.61 -6.04
CA MET A 382 -6.30 -23.27 -4.91
C MET A 382 -7.25 -22.30 -4.19
N LEU A 383 -6.74 -21.14 -3.81
CA LEU A 383 -7.53 -20.10 -3.14
C LEU A 383 -8.67 -19.61 -4.04
N GLY A 384 -8.45 -19.49 -5.35
CA GLY A 384 -9.48 -19.08 -6.31
C GLY A 384 -10.67 -20.05 -6.43
N GLN A 385 -10.47 -21.34 -6.22
CA GLN A 385 -11.50 -22.37 -6.40
C GLN A 385 -12.60 -22.37 -5.32
N GLY A 386 -12.37 -21.70 -4.17
CA GLY A 386 -13.34 -21.61 -3.09
C GLY A 386 -13.58 -22.92 -2.32
N THR A 387 -12.84 -23.98 -2.65
CA THR A 387 -12.82 -25.25 -1.89
C THR A 387 -11.73 -25.18 -0.82
N ALA A 388 -12.06 -25.59 0.41
CA ALA A 388 -11.09 -25.75 1.48
C ALA A 388 -9.95 -26.69 1.04
N VAL A 389 -8.71 -26.26 1.25
CA VAL A 389 -7.52 -27.09 0.98
C VAL A 389 -6.91 -27.46 2.31
N ASP A 390 -7.17 -28.69 2.74
CA ASP A 390 -6.62 -29.23 3.98
C ASP A 390 -5.12 -29.58 3.86
N MET A 391 -4.50 -29.83 5.00
CA MET A 391 -3.10 -30.23 5.08
C MET A 391 -2.74 -31.48 4.27
N ALA A 392 -3.65 -32.46 4.19
CA ALA A 392 -3.41 -33.69 3.44
C ALA A 392 -3.32 -33.39 1.93
N THR A 393 -4.26 -32.60 1.42
CA THR A 393 -4.30 -32.13 0.04
C THR A 393 -3.11 -31.24 -0.29
N LEU A 394 -2.76 -30.34 0.63
CA LEU A 394 -1.60 -29.46 0.49
C LEU A 394 -0.31 -30.28 0.34
N LYS A 395 -0.07 -31.24 1.25
CA LYS A 395 1.08 -32.16 1.18
C LYS A 395 1.05 -33.05 -0.07
N GLN A 396 -0.13 -33.51 -0.50
CA GLN A 396 -0.24 -34.32 -1.72
C GLN A 396 0.15 -33.53 -2.97
N ARG A 397 -0.19 -32.24 -3.01
CA ARG A 397 0.09 -31.36 -4.16
C ARG A 397 1.49 -30.76 -4.14
N LEU A 398 2.14 -30.68 -2.97
CA LEU A 398 3.45 -30.03 -2.77
C LEU A 398 4.51 -30.99 -2.22
N ARG A 399 4.41 -32.29 -2.54
CA ARG A 399 5.10 -33.45 -1.91
C ARG A 399 6.55 -33.22 -1.47
N CYS A 400 7.29 -32.42 -2.22
CA CYS A 400 8.62 -31.93 -1.92
C CYS A 400 8.79 -30.56 -2.57
N ASP A 401 9.76 -29.77 -2.10
CA ASP A 401 10.16 -28.57 -2.83
C ASP A 401 10.75 -28.94 -4.22
N GLU A 402 11.07 -27.95 -5.06
CA GLU A 402 11.62 -28.24 -6.40
C GLU A 402 12.96 -28.98 -6.37
N ALA A 403 13.66 -28.98 -5.22
CA ALA A 403 14.91 -29.71 -4.98
C ALA A 403 14.70 -31.10 -4.35
N GLY A 404 13.45 -31.53 -4.15
CA GLY A 404 13.12 -32.84 -3.56
C GLY A 404 13.15 -32.89 -2.04
N ARG A 405 13.28 -31.75 -1.34
CA ARG A 405 13.34 -31.69 0.13
C ARG A 405 11.95 -31.79 0.75
N PRO A 406 11.82 -32.42 1.94
CA PRO A 406 10.54 -32.58 2.61
C PRO A 406 10.00 -31.24 3.13
N LEU A 407 8.67 -31.11 3.15
CA LEU A 407 7.98 -29.98 3.78
C LEU A 407 8.19 -30.01 5.30
N THR A 408 8.49 -28.86 5.90
CA THR A 408 8.64 -28.70 7.35
C THR A 408 7.39 -28.05 7.92
N VAL A 409 6.73 -28.72 8.87
CA VAL A 409 5.60 -28.14 9.60
C VAL A 409 6.14 -27.40 10.80
N VAL A 410 5.77 -26.13 10.96
CA VAL A 410 6.08 -25.35 12.15
C VAL A 410 4.75 -24.98 12.80
N THR A 411 4.43 -25.64 13.90
CA THR A 411 3.27 -25.29 14.72
C THR A 411 3.57 -24.00 15.45
N THR A 412 2.83 -22.95 15.13
CA THR A 412 2.98 -21.65 15.78
C THR A 412 2.01 -21.55 16.96
N GLU A 413 2.44 -20.98 18.09
CA GLU A 413 1.45 -20.35 18.97
C GLU A 413 0.86 -19.18 18.18
N ALA A 414 -0.46 -19.20 17.92
CA ALA A 414 -1.11 -18.22 17.06
C ALA A 414 -0.66 -16.80 17.46
N PRO A 415 -0.18 -15.96 16.52
CA PRO A 415 0.14 -14.59 16.86
C PRO A 415 -1.12 -13.94 17.45
N PRO A 416 -1.00 -13.09 18.48
CA PRO A 416 -2.16 -12.40 19.02
C PRO A 416 -2.88 -11.74 17.85
N SER A 417 -4.18 -11.98 17.75
CA SER A 417 -5.00 -11.39 16.70
C SER A 417 -4.65 -9.91 16.62
N ALA A 418 -4.45 -9.38 15.42
CA ALA A 418 -4.51 -7.93 15.20
C ALA A 418 -5.97 -7.49 15.47
N ALA A 419 -6.38 -7.54 16.73
CA ALA A 419 -7.45 -6.74 17.27
C ALA A 419 -6.91 -5.31 17.23
N ASN A 420 -7.70 -4.41 16.65
CA ASN A 420 -7.48 -2.97 16.56
C ASN A 420 -6.47 -2.45 17.61
N LYS A 421 -5.21 -2.30 17.21
CA LYS A 421 -4.27 -1.39 17.88
C LYS A 421 -4.31 -0.02 17.18
N ASP A 422 -5.51 0.42 16.81
CA ASP A 422 -5.79 1.83 16.53
C ASP A 422 -6.34 2.56 17.77
N ASP A 423 -6.61 1.83 18.86
CA ASP A 423 -6.85 2.44 20.18
C ASP A 423 -5.51 2.65 20.90
N LEU A 424 -4.74 3.65 20.43
CA LEU A 424 -3.85 4.38 21.33
C LEU A 424 -4.70 5.53 21.89
N ASP A 425 -5.10 5.35 23.15
CA ASP A 425 -5.79 6.28 24.05
C ASP A 425 -5.76 7.75 23.58
N VAL A 426 -6.88 8.17 22.99
CA VAL A 426 -7.30 9.57 22.99
C VAL A 426 -8.37 9.68 24.05
N ASP A 427 -7.97 9.80 25.32
CA ASP A 427 -8.91 10.30 26.32
C ASP A 427 -8.25 11.08 27.47
N SER A 428 -8.78 12.29 27.64
CA SER A 428 -8.83 13.10 28.86
C SER A 428 -7.55 13.76 29.39
N VAL A 429 -7.21 14.93 28.81
CA VAL A 429 -6.78 16.06 29.66
C VAL A 429 -7.66 17.26 29.30
N ASP A 430 -8.81 17.35 29.95
CA ASP A 430 -9.47 18.64 30.14
C ASP A 430 -10.19 18.67 31.49
N GLY A 431 -9.95 19.75 32.23
CA GLY A 431 -10.80 20.17 33.35
C GLY A 431 -10.16 20.17 34.73
N GLY A 432 -9.52 21.29 35.10
CA GLY A 432 -9.44 21.65 36.53
C GLY A 432 -8.39 22.69 36.89
N GLY A 433 -8.76 23.98 36.87
CA GLY A 433 -8.03 24.97 37.66
C GLY A 433 -7.97 26.40 37.12
N ALA A 434 -9.12 27.01 36.80
CA ALA A 434 -9.20 28.47 36.75
C ALA A 434 -9.03 29.04 38.17
N SER A 435 -7.86 29.62 38.47
CA SER A 435 -7.67 30.43 39.67
C SER A 435 -7.99 31.89 39.36
N VAL A 436 -9.10 32.34 39.97
CA VAL A 436 -9.63 33.69 39.93
C VAL A 436 -8.75 34.60 40.82
N TYR A 437 -8.15 35.62 40.21
CA TYR A 437 -7.51 36.74 40.91
C TYR A 437 -8.48 37.90 41.11
N HIS A 438 -8.97 38.11 42.34
CA HIS A 438 -9.40 39.37 42.99
C HIS A 438 -10.25 39.00 44.22
N SER A 439 -10.22 39.60 45.41
CA SER A 439 -9.55 40.78 45.99
C SER A 439 -9.90 40.79 47.50
N GLY A 440 -9.12 41.45 48.37
CA GLY A 440 -9.68 42.02 49.62
C GLY A 440 -8.84 41.97 50.91
N ARG A 441 -8.14 43.09 51.17
CA ARG A 441 -7.92 43.80 52.45
C ARG A 441 -7.62 43.01 53.74
N ARG A 442 -6.43 43.24 54.31
CA ARG A 442 -6.22 44.15 55.46
C ARG A 442 -4.82 44.72 55.44
#